data_AF-A0A1A2HGW6-F1
#
_entry.id   AF-A0A1A2HGW6-F1
#
_cell.length_a   1.000
_cell.length_b   1.000
_cell.length_c   1.000
_cell.angle_alpha   90.00
_cell.angle_beta   90.00
_cell.angle_gamma   90.00
#
_symmetry.space_group_name_H-M   'P 1'
#
loop_
_entity.id
_entity.type
_entity.pdbx_description
1 polymer ?
#
loop_
_entity_poly.entity_id
_entity_poly.type
_entity_poly.pdbx_seq_one_letter_code
_entity_poly.pdbx_strand_id
1 'polypeptide(L)'
;MAVGISGVILCPSDDLITKAFLDYPQTGPVDGYAFDIYGWVVSKAPVAEVEFVHEQSVVASCELTVPRPKAAELYGSSSPRVGFWKTIGTVGLPPSFTIVVRVVFQDGRRREIAQVRGTQQLTSAFTPTTQPIIVSSLGRSGSTWLMGMLAEHPDIIVHERFPYGETYVCSYWMHFIQVLAAVVDTSRVESLKFWSDPIRLPPFPYFFPDVGSVGATAERSHATDRIEEFAHVAQAAVESFYHDYASTRKPTTPAFFAEKSVQQKGVRPGHYDWTMRQLYPRGREIFLVRDPRDTLASVLAFNARRGFDDFGRDLVETDEQYVDVVRTRTLSLVQTWKSTSHRGPLVRYEDLMRSPTEQIRAILDALGLDSSANFVDAMVKAGNEVTADVNAHRTSSDGPSSVGRWKRDLEPRLQKICDEAFGELLDELEASSS
;
A
#
# COMPACT_ATOMS: atom_id res chain seq x y z
N MET A 1 -22.25 -4.11 8.39
CA MET A 1 -22.34 -3.42 7.09
C MET A 1 -20.92 -3.08 6.67
N ALA A 2 -20.49 -3.62 5.54
CA ALA A 2 -19.10 -3.57 5.10
C ALA A 2 -18.67 -2.18 4.60
N VAL A 3 -19.57 -1.43 3.95
CA VAL A 3 -19.28 -0.13 3.33
C VAL A 3 -20.39 0.89 3.60
N GLY A 4 -20.02 2.16 3.77
CA GLY A 4 -20.94 3.29 3.87
C GLY A 4 -20.42 4.52 3.14
N ILE A 5 -21.27 5.15 2.35
CA ILE A 5 -20.95 6.41 1.65
C ILE A 5 -21.39 7.58 2.52
N SER A 6 -20.42 8.40 2.93
CA SER A 6 -20.64 9.53 3.84
C SER A 6 -20.86 10.85 3.13
N GLY A 7 -20.42 10.98 1.87
CA GLY A 7 -20.67 12.19 1.09
C GLY A 7 -20.17 12.11 -0.35
N VAL A 8 -20.83 12.86 -1.22
CA VAL A 8 -20.40 13.11 -2.60
C VAL A 8 -20.32 14.62 -2.80
N ILE A 9 -19.15 15.10 -3.18
CA ILE A 9 -18.87 16.52 -3.41
C ILE A 9 -18.57 16.68 -4.89
N LEU A 10 -19.36 17.48 -5.61
CA LEU A 10 -19.07 17.83 -7.00
C LEU A 10 -18.10 19.00 -7.05
N CYS A 11 -17.08 18.89 -7.90
CA CYS A 11 -16.20 20.01 -8.19
C CYS A 11 -16.89 21.00 -9.15
N PRO A 12 -16.63 22.30 -9.03
CA PRO A 12 -17.14 23.28 -9.97
C PRO A 12 -16.58 23.02 -11.38
N SER A 13 -17.38 23.36 -12.40
CA SER A 13 -16.92 23.41 -13.79
C SER A 13 -15.75 24.40 -13.95
N ASP A 14 -14.92 24.16 -14.96
CA ASP A 14 -13.74 24.98 -15.25
C ASP A 14 -13.61 25.33 -16.74
N ASP A 15 -12.40 25.71 -17.16
CA ASP A 15 -12.11 26.06 -18.54
C ASP A 15 -12.30 24.88 -19.51
N LEU A 16 -12.06 23.64 -19.07
CA LEU A 16 -12.12 22.42 -19.89
C LEU A 16 -13.42 21.65 -19.75
N ILE A 17 -14.09 21.74 -18.61
CA ILE A 17 -15.32 21.01 -18.29
C ILE A 17 -16.50 21.97 -18.38
N THR A 18 -17.40 21.72 -19.34
CA THR A 18 -18.66 22.47 -19.45
C THR A 18 -19.56 22.12 -18.28
N LYS A 19 -19.80 20.83 -18.05
CA LYS A 19 -20.59 20.34 -16.91
C LYS A 19 -20.27 18.88 -16.62
N ALA A 20 -20.23 18.53 -15.34
CA ALA A 20 -20.15 17.15 -14.88
C ALA A 20 -21.18 16.91 -13.76
N PHE A 21 -21.60 15.66 -13.61
CA PHE A 21 -22.51 15.24 -12.56
C PHE A 21 -22.31 13.75 -12.23
N LEU A 22 -22.57 13.38 -10.98
CA LEU A 22 -22.63 12.00 -10.53
C LEU A 22 -24.08 11.66 -10.14
N ASP A 23 -24.63 10.64 -10.80
CA ASP A 23 -25.93 10.07 -10.49
C ASP A 23 -25.86 9.15 -9.26
N TYR A 24 -24.73 8.43 -9.11
CA TYR A 24 -24.41 7.55 -7.99
C TYR A 24 -22.91 7.66 -7.61
N PRO A 25 -22.52 7.39 -6.36
CA PRO A 25 -23.34 6.81 -5.28
C PRO A 25 -24.19 7.85 -4.52
N GLN A 26 -25.22 7.37 -3.83
CA GLN A 26 -25.96 8.16 -2.83
C GLN A 26 -25.37 7.92 -1.44
N THR A 27 -25.55 8.87 -0.52
CA THR A 27 -25.13 8.69 0.88
C THR A 27 -25.95 7.61 1.54
N GLY A 28 -25.30 6.72 2.28
CA GLY A 28 -25.95 5.61 2.96
C GLY A 28 -25.11 4.33 2.96
N PRO A 29 -25.65 3.26 3.56
CA PRO A 29 -25.00 1.97 3.59
C PRO A 29 -25.00 1.31 2.20
N VAL A 30 -23.95 0.56 1.90
CA VAL A 30 -23.82 -0.26 0.69
C VAL A 30 -23.76 -1.74 1.09
N ASP A 31 -24.42 -2.59 0.32
CA ASP A 31 -24.36 -4.05 0.49
C ASP A 31 -23.07 -4.59 -0.16
N GLY A 32 -22.19 -5.21 0.63
CA GLY A 32 -20.90 -5.73 0.19
C GLY A 32 -19.73 -4.75 0.19
N TYR A 33 -18.60 -5.21 -0.37
CA TYR A 33 -17.32 -4.52 -0.39
C TYR A 33 -17.04 -3.79 -1.71
N ALA A 34 -18.08 -3.36 -2.42
CA ALA A 34 -17.96 -2.59 -3.66
C ALA A 34 -19.17 -1.66 -3.85
N PHE A 35 -18.97 -0.55 -4.57
CA PHE A 35 -20.06 0.37 -4.91
C PHE A 35 -19.92 0.92 -6.33
N ASP A 36 -21.03 1.28 -6.95
CA ASP A 36 -21.04 1.86 -8.29
C ASP A 36 -20.87 3.38 -8.27
N ILE A 37 -20.08 3.87 -9.23
CA ILE A 37 -20.04 5.28 -9.60
C ILE A 37 -20.63 5.40 -11.00
N TYR A 38 -21.71 6.16 -11.10
CA TYR A 38 -22.42 6.43 -12.34
C TYR A 38 -22.50 7.94 -12.52
N GLY A 39 -22.14 8.42 -13.70
CA GLY A 39 -22.11 9.85 -13.95
C GLY A 39 -21.93 10.20 -15.41
N TRP A 40 -21.79 11.48 -15.66
CA TRP A 40 -21.53 12.01 -17.00
C TRP A 40 -20.72 13.28 -16.95
N VAL A 41 -19.99 13.52 -18.04
CA VAL A 41 -19.21 14.74 -18.22
C VAL A 41 -19.29 15.21 -19.67
N VAL A 42 -19.57 16.51 -19.82
CA VAL A 42 -19.47 17.22 -21.09
C VAL A 42 -18.33 18.21 -20.99
N SER A 43 -17.36 18.08 -21.89
CA SER A 43 -16.13 18.87 -21.92
C SER A 43 -15.98 19.61 -23.24
N LYS A 44 -15.10 20.62 -23.23
CA LYS A 44 -14.69 21.37 -24.43
C LYS A 44 -13.51 20.72 -25.17
N ALA A 45 -12.79 19.82 -24.49
CA ALA A 45 -11.69 19.06 -25.05
C ALA A 45 -12.02 17.55 -25.09
N PRO A 46 -11.49 16.78 -26.05
CA PRO A 46 -11.71 15.34 -26.13
C PRO A 46 -11.25 14.59 -24.87
N VAL A 47 -12.15 13.81 -24.28
CA VAL A 47 -11.87 12.95 -23.13
C VAL A 47 -11.30 11.62 -23.60
N ALA A 48 -10.21 11.18 -22.96
CA ALA A 48 -9.66 9.85 -23.14
C ALA A 48 -10.37 8.85 -22.21
N GLU A 49 -10.41 9.14 -20.91
CA GLU A 49 -11.01 8.27 -19.90
C GLU A 49 -11.38 9.06 -18.63
N VAL A 50 -12.07 8.38 -17.71
CA VAL A 50 -12.32 8.81 -16.33
C VAL A 50 -11.52 7.92 -15.39
N GLU A 51 -10.67 8.53 -14.57
CA GLU A 51 -9.88 7.87 -13.54
C GLU A 51 -10.54 8.05 -12.16
N PHE A 52 -10.51 6.99 -11.36
CA PHE A 52 -10.90 6.98 -9.96
C PHE A 52 -9.62 6.85 -9.14
N VAL A 53 -9.35 7.82 -8.27
CA VAL A 53 -8.04 7.99 -7.63
C VAL A 53 -8.16 7.99 -6.11
N HIS A 54 -7.31 7.24 -5.45
CA HIS A 54 -7.13 7.25 -4.00
C HIS A 54 -5.65 7.47 -3.67
N GLU A 55 -5.34 8.46 -2.83
CA GLU A 55 -3.96 8.75 -2.38
C GLU A 55 -2.94 8.74 -3.54
N GLN A 56 -3.29 9.44 -4.63
CA GLN A 56 -2.54 9.57 -5.89
C GLN A 56 -2.49 8.33 -6.80
N SER A 57 -2.98 7.17 -6.35
CA SER A 57 -3.05 5.96 -7.15
C SER A 57 -4.39 5.83 -7.87
N VAL A 58 -4.35 5.53 -9.18
CA VAL A 58 -5.56 5.17 -9.93
C VAL A 58 -6.03 3.79 -9.44
N VAL A 59 -7.23 3.73 -8.87
CA VAL A 59 -7.85 2.48 -8.38
C VAL A 59 -8.70 1.81 -9.44
N ALA A 60 -9.21 2.58 -10.40
CA ALA A 60 -9.93 2.11 -11.57
C ALA A 60 -9.93 3.21 -12.64
N SER A 61 -10.17 2.83 -13.89
CA SER A 61 -10.56 3.77 -14.95
C SER A 61 -11.64 3.18 -15.86
N CYS A 62 -12.29 4.06 -16.62
CA CYS A 62 -13.28 3.69 -17.62
C CYS A 62 -13.42 4.75 -18.72
N GLU A 63 -13.85 4.33 -19.91
CA GLU A 63 -14.16 5.23 -21.01
C GLU A 63 -15.60 5.79 -20.92
N LEU A 64 -15.86 6.89 -21.64
CA LEU A 64 -17.21 7.45 -21.79
C LEU A 64 -18.06 6.64 -22.76
N THR A 65 -18.50 5.45 -22.35
CA THR A 65 -19.24 4.52 -23.21
C THR A 65 -20.76 4.60 -23.03
N VAL A 66 -21.25 5.20 -21.94
CA VAL A 66 -22.66 5.19 -21.57
C VAL A 66 -23.43 6.30 -22.31
N PRO A 67 -24.51 5.98 -23.06
CA PRO A 67 -25.33 6.97 -23.74
C PRO A 67 -26.10 7.88 -22.76
N ARG A 68 -25.96 9.19 -22.96
CA ARG A 68 -26.58 10.28 -22.19
C ARG A 68 -27.06 11.40 -23.13
N PRO A 69 -28.00 11.11 -24.04
CA PRO A 69 -28.41 12.03 -25.10
C PRO A 69 -28.95 13.37 -24.57
N LYS A 70 -29.74 13.36 -23.49
CA LYS A 70 -30.29 14.58 -22.87
C LYS A 70 -29.21 15.51 -22.33
N ALA A 71 -28.19 14.96 -21.67
CA ALA A 71 -27.07 15.75 -21.14
C ALA A 71 -26.18 16.27 -22.29
N ALA A 72 -25.94 15.43 -23.31
CA ALA A 72 -25.20 15.82 -24.50
C ALA A 72 -25.87 17.00 -25.22
N GLU A 73 -27.19 16.95 -25.43
CA GLU A 73 -27.96 18.02 -26.07
C GLU A 73 -27.95 19.31 -25.25
N LEU A 74 -28.24 19.21 -23.94
CA LEU A 74 -28.34 20.38 -23.05
C LEU A 74 -27.01 21.15 -22.93
N TYR A 75 -25.87 20.46 -23.01
CA TYR A 75 -24.54 21.04 -22.82
C TYR A 75 -23.69 21.05 -24.10
N GLY A 76 -24.30 20.81 -25.27
CA GLY A 76 -23.67 21.04 -26.59
C GLY A 76 -22.59 20.02 -27.01
N SER A 77 -22.70 18.75 -26.59
CA SER A 77 -21.82 17.68 -27.07
C SER A 77 -22.29 17.11 -28.41
N SER A 78 -21.37 16.88 -29.34
CA SER A 78 -21.63 16.22 -30.61
C SER A 78 -21.83 14.69 -30.49
N SER A 79 -21.34 14.09 -29.41
CA SER A 79 -21.52 12.67 -29.10
C SER A 79 -22.62 12.49 -28.05
N PRO A 80 -23.54 11.52 -28.22
CA PRO A 80 -24.48 11.14 -27.18
C PRO A 80 -23.82 10.32 -26.07
N ARG A 81 -22.59 9.82 -26.25
CA ARG A 81 -21.85 9.03 -25.25
C ARG A 81 -20.97 9.95 -24.40
N VAL A 82 -21.60 10.52 -23.38
CA VAL A 82 -20.96 11.41 -22.41
C VAL A 82 -21.04 10.86 -20.98
N GLY A 83 -21.63 9.68 -20.81
CA GLY A 83 -21.76 8.99 -19.53
C GLY A 83 -20.65 7.98 -19.31
N PHE A 84 -20.40 7.69 -18.04
CA PHE A 84 -19.49 6.66 -17.57
C PHE A 84 -20.10 5.85 -16.43
N TRP A 85 -19.60 4.64 -16.26
CA TRP A 85 -19.98 3.73 -15.19
C TRP A 85 -18.77 2.90 -14.80
N LYS A 86 -18.52 2.78 -13.50
CA LYS A 86 -17.53 1.84 -12.96
C LYS A 86 -17.90 1.43 -11.54
N THR A 87 -17.74 0.14 -11.24
CA THR A 87 -17.79 -0.37 -9.87
C THR A 87 -16.41 -0.26 -9.22
N ILE A 88 -16.37 0.23 -7.98
CA ILE A 88 -15.16 0.41 -7.18
C ILE A 88 -15.18 -0.57 -6.02
N GLY A 89 -14.23 -1.51 -5.99
CA GLY A 89 -13.99 -2.38 -4.84
C GLY A 89 -13.31 -1.62 -3.69
N THR A 90 -13.72 -1.89 -2.46
CA THR A 90 -13.22 -1.21 -1.26
C THR A 90 -12.23 -2.04 -0.44
N VAL A 91 -12.09 -3.34 -0.73
CA VAL A 91 -11.09 -4.19 -0.05
C VAL A 91 -9.69 -3.69 -0.39
N GLY A 92 -8.90 -3.39 0.65
CA GLY A 92 -7.57 -2.77 0.52
C GLY A 92 -7.56 -1.24 0.63
N LEU A 93 -8.72 -0.58 0.67
CA LEU A 93 -8.80 0.84 1.05
C LEU A 93 -8.70 1.00 2.57
N PRO A 94 -8.26 2.17 3.07
CA PRO A 94 -8.35 2.51 4.48
C PRO A 94 -9.80 2.46 5.02
N PRO A 95 -10.00 2.29 6.35
CA PRO A 95 -11.33 2.30 6.96
C PRO A 95 -12.15 3.55 6.69
N SER A 96 -11.48 4.67 6.41
CA SER A 96 -12.07 5.89 5.86
C SER A 96 -11.30 6.25 4.60
N PHE A 97 -12.01 6.45 3.50
CA PHE A 97 -11.39 6.68 2.20
C PHE A 97 -12.05 7.85 1.47
N THR A 98 -11.28 8.44 0.55
CA THR A 98 -11.78 9.39 -0.45
C THR A 98 -11.36 8.89 -1.82
N ILE A 99 -12.33 8.75 -2.73
CA ILE A 99 -12.12 8.50 -4.15
C ILE A 99 -12.34 9.81 -4.89
N VAL A 100 -11.28 10.33 -5.48
CA VAL A 100 -11.33 11.46 -6.41
C VAL A 100 -11.70 10.94 -7.78
N VAL A 101 -12.76 11.47 -8.37
CA VAL A 101 -13.16 11.19 -9.75
C VAL A 101 -12.59 12.30 -10.62
N ARG A 102 -11.74 11.94 -11.59
CA ARG A 102 -11.12 12.91 -12.50
C ARG A 102 -11.21 12.48 -13.95
N VAL A 103 -11.34 13.45 -14.83
CA VAL A 103 -11.34 13.28 -16.28
C VAL A 103 -9.92 13.43 -16.80
N VAL A 104 -9.51 12.51 -17.66
CA VAL A 104 -8.26 12.56 -18.41
C VAL A 104 -8.56 12.94 -19.85
N PHE A 105 -7.94 14.01 -20.33
CA PHE A 105 -8.07 14.47 -21.70
C PHE A 105 -7.04 13.79 -22.61
N GLN A 106 -7.31 13.76 -23.91
CA GLN A 106 -6.38 13.17 -24.91
C GLN A 106 -5.00 13.82 -24.93
N ASP A 107 -4.89 15.06 -24.45
CA ASP A 107 -3.62 15.78 -24.30
C ASP A 107 -2.91 15.53 -22.95
N GLY A 108 -3.43 14.60 -22.15
CA GLY A 108 -2.86 14.21 -20.85
C GLY A 108 -3.22 15.14 -19.68
N ARG A 109 -3.94 16.24 -19.92
CA ARG A 109 -4.45 17.09 -18.84
C ARG A 109 -5.48 16.31 -18.02
N ARG A 110 -5.55 16.63 -16.73
CA ARG A 110 -6.45 16.00 -15.76
C ARG A 110 -7.26 17.04 -15.04
N ARG A 111 -8.54 16.74 -14.76
CA ARG A 111 -9.45 17.62 -14.01
C ARG A 111 -10.36 16.83 -13.09
N GLU A 112 -10.37 17.20 -11.82
CA GLU A 112 -11.28 16.61 -10.83
C GLU A 112 -12.72 17.07 -11.09
N ILE A 113 -13.65 16.13 -11.05
CA ILE A 113 -15.08 16.42 -11.21
C ILE A 113 -15.88 16.12 -9.95
N ALA A 114 -15.38 15.23 -9.09
CA ALA A 114 -16.04 14.90 -7.85
C ALA A 114 -15.10 14.24 -6.83
N GLN A 115 -15.52 14.23 -5.58
CA GLN A 115 -14.95 13.43 -4.50
C GLN A 115 -16.05 12.60 -3.84
N VAL A 116 -15.83 11.30 -3.75
CA VAL A 116 -16.69 10.36 -3.02
C VAL A 116 -15.98 9.98 -1.73
N ARG A 117 -16.62 10.23 -0.59
CA ARG A 117 -16.11 9.88 0.74
C ARG A 117 -16.92 8.72 1.29
N GLY A 118 -16.22 7.79 1.94
CA GLY A 118 -16.85 6.63 2.54
C GLY A 118 -16.02 6.00 3.63
N THR A 119 -16.63 5.02 4.27
CA THR A 119 -16.01 4.15 5.27
C THR A 119 -16.17 2.70 4.85
N GLN A 120 -15.21 1.87 5.22
CA GLN A 120 -15.31 0.44 5.03
C GLN A 120 -14.71 -0.32 6.22
N GLN A 121 -15.20 -1.52 6.47
CA GLN A 121 -14.65 -2.40 7.49
C GLN A 121 -14.74 -3.84 7.03
N LEU A 122 -13.57 -4.42 6.74
CA LEU A 122 -13.41 -5.85 6.49
C LEU A 122 -13.41 -6.62 7.82
N THR A 123 -14.29 -7.61 7.93
CA THR A 123 -14.39 -8.50 9.07
C THR A 123 -14.05 -9.94 8.71
N SER A 124 -13.75 -10.73 9.73
CA SER A 124 -13.51 -12.17 9.64
C SER A 124 -13.95 -12.81 10.94
N ALA A 125 -14.50 -14.02 10.87
CA ALA A 125 -14.87 -14.82 12.04
C ALA A 125 -13.64 -15.49 12.70
N PHE A 126 -12.47 -15.44 12.06
CA PHE A 126 -11.24 -16.00 12.61
C PHE A 126 -10.62 -15.07 13.66
N THR A 127 -10.12 -15.64 14.76
CA THR A 127 -9.46 -14.89 15.84
C THR A 127 -7.98 -15.28 15.88
N PRO A 128 -7.07 -14.49 15.28
CA PRO A 128 -5.65 -14.85 15.25
C PRO A 128 -5.01 -14.78 16.64
N THR A 129 -4.34 -15.87 17.01
CA THR A 129 -3.49 -15.95 18.20
C THR A 129 -2.16 -15.26 17.96
N THR A 130 -1.58 -15.43 16.76
CA THR A 130 -0.35 -14.74 16.33
C THR A 130 -0.68 -13.50 15.49
N GLN A 131 0.00 -12.39 15.76
CA GLN A 131 -0.26 -11.08 15.15
C GLN A 131 0.95 -10.59 14.32
N PRO A 132 0.73 -9.78 13.26
CA PRO A 132 1.83 -9.22 12.49
C PRO A 132 2.54 -8.09 13.23
N ILE A 133 3.86 -8.02 13.09
CA ILE A 133 4.69 -6.82 13.21
C ILE A 133 5.13 -6.45 11.80
N ILE A 134 4.57 -5.38 11.24
CA ILE A 134 4.92 -4.91 9.90
C ILE A 134 6.09 -3.93 10.02
N VAL A 135 7.17 -4.16 9.27
CA VAL A 135 8.26 -3.19 9.13
C VAL A 135 8.03 -2.39 7.85
N SER A 136 7.49 -1.18 8.02
CA SER A 136 7.18 -0.24 6.94
C SER A 136 8.35 0.70 6.71
N SER A 137 9.02 0.55 5.58
CA SER A 137 10.26 1.28 5.30
C SER A 137 10.45 1.48 3.80
N LEU A 138 11.03 2.62 3.43
CA LEU A 138 11.61 2.76 2.09
C LEU A 138 12.70 1.72 1.85
N GLY A 139 12.82 1.24 0.63
CA GLY A 139 13.97 0.44 0.22
C GLY A 139 15.27 1.14 0.61
N ARG A 140 16.25 0.36 1.10
CA ARG A 140 17.58 0.86 1.53
C ARG A 140 17.62 1.64 2.85
N SER A 141 16.59 1.52 3.70
CA SER A 141 16.53 2.16 5.02
C SER A 141 17.05 1.30 6.19
N GLY A 142 17.66 0.14 5.91
CA GLY A 142 18.17 -0.77 6.95
C GLY A 142 17.16 -1.79 7.48
N SER A 143 16.02 -1.99 6.81
CA SER A 143 14.99 -2.93 7.25
C SER A 143 15.47 -4.37 7.36
N THR A 144 16.35 -4.84 6.47
CA THR A 144 16.95 -6.19 6.59
C THR A 144 17.75 -6.36 7.88
N TRP A 145 18.44 -5.30 8.34
CA TRP A 145 19.19 -5.32 9.59
C TRP A 145 18.25 -5.39 10.80
N LEU A 146 17.20 -4.57 10.81
CA LEU A 146 16.16 -4.60 11.84
C LEU A 146 15.44 -5.97 11.89
N MET A 147 15.10 -6.55 10.74
CA MET A 147 14.46 -7.88 10.68
C MET A 147 15.33 -8.97 11.29
N GLY A 148 16.66 -8.91 11.09
CA GLY A 148 17.60 -9.83 11.72
C GLY A 148 17.59 -9.70 13.26
N MET A 149 17.54 -8.47 13.77
CA MET A 149 17.39 -8.23 15.22
C MET A 149 16.06 -8.77 15.75
N LEU A 150 14.95 -8.52 15.05
CA LEU A 150 13.61 -8.99 15.46
C LEU A 150 13.51 -10.53 15.50
N ALA A 151 14.24 -11.24 14.64
CA ALA A 151 14.24 -12.70 14.59
C ALA A 151 14.72 -13.35 15.90
N GLU A 152 15.58 -12.67 16.66
CA GLU A 152 16.13 -13.18 17.92
C GLU A 152 15.16 -13.10 19.09
N HIS A 153 14.15 -12.23 19.03
CA HIS A 153 13.21 -12.09 20.14
C HIS A 153 12.40 -13.40 20.31
N PRO A 154 12.22 -13.92 21.54
CA PRO A 154 11.55 -15.21 21.75
C PRO A 154 10.09 -15.21 21.32
N ASP A 155 9.42 -14.06 21.43
CA ASP A 155 8.00 -13.88 21.11
C ASP A 155 7.73 -13.43 19.66
N ILE A 156 8.78 -13.31 18.84
CA ILE A 156 8.69 -12.94 17.42
C ILE A 156 9.23 -14.07 16.56
N ILE A 157 8.48 -14.43 15.52
CA ILE A 157 8.99 -15.28 14.43
C ILE A 157 9.19 -14.48 13.16
N VAL A 158 10.37 -14.62 12.58
CA VAL A 158 10.70 -14.09 11.26
C VAL A 158 11.01 -15.28 10.37
N HIS A 159 10.49 -15.28 9.14
CA HIS A 159 10.89 -16.30 8.19
C HIS A 159 12.31 -16.01 7.69
N GLU A 160 13.26 -16.87 8.06
CA GLU A 160 14.71 -16.66 7.89
C GLU A 160 15.25 -17.04 6.51
N ARG A 161 14.41 -17.49 5.57
CA ARG A 161 14.90 -17.70 4.19
C ARG A 161 15.25 -16.35 3.59
N PHE A 162 16.53 -16.17 3.31
CA PHE A 162 17.02 -14.95 2.70
C PHE A 162 16.30 -14.66 1.36
N PRO A 163 15.93 -13.40 1.12
CA PRO A 163 16.05 -12.25 2.03
C PRO A 163 15.07 -12.30 3.22
N TYR A 164 15.57 -12.03 4.45
CA TYR A 164 14.80 -12.16 5.72
C TYR A 164 13.42 -11.51 5.63
N GLY A 165 12.38 -12.26 5.98
CA GLY A 165 11.00 -11.77 6.02
C GLY A 165 10.38 -11.43 4.66
N GLU A 166 10.97 -11.88 3.55
CA GLU A 166 10.48 -11.66 2.19
C GLU A 166 9.77 -12.88 1.59
N THR A 167 9.29 -13.80 2.43
CA THR A 167 8.28 -14.78 1.99
C THR A 167 6.90 -14.18 1.86
N TYR A 168 6.65 -13.03 2.53
CA TYR A 168 5.44 -12.23 2.36
C TYR A 168 4.17 -13.10 2.48
N VAL A 169 4.13 -14.05 3.43
CA VAL A 169 3.05 -15.04 3.51
C VAL A 169 1.75 -14.37 3.86
N CYS A 170 1.75 -13.51 4.88
CA CYS A 170 0.59 -12.70 5.22
C CYS A 170 0.25 -11.76 4.06
N SER A 171 1.24 -11.07 3.52
CA SER A 171 1.05 -10.11 2.41
C SER A 171 0.45 -10.78 1.16
N TYR A 172 0.90 -12.00 0.84
CA TYR A 172 0.40 -12.82 -0.26
C TYR A 172 -1.07 -13.16 -0.07
N TRP A 173 -1.45 -13.64 1.11
CA TRP A 173 -2.84 -13.97 1.43
C TRP A 173 -3.74 -12.73 1.46
N MET A 174 -3.24 -11.59 1.94
CA MET A 174 -4.00 -10.34 1.90
C MET A 174 -4.22 -9.85 0.47
N HIS A 175 -3.19 -9.94 -0.38
CA HIS A 175 -3.33 -9.65 -1.81
C HIS A 175 -4.32 -10.62 -2.48
N PHE A 176 -4.29 -11.90 -2.12
CA PHE A 176 -5.21 -12.91 -2.64
C PHE A 176 -6.67 -12.58 -2.32
N ILE A 177 -6.99 -12.14 -1.09
CA ILE A 177 -8.34 -11.67 -0.74
C ILE A 177 -8.75 -10.50 -1.64
N GLN A 178 -7.84 -9.55 -1.90
CA GLN A 178 -8.15 -8.40 -2.75
C GLN A 178 -8.39 -8.78 -4.21
N VAL A 179 -7.65 -9.76 -4.74
CA VAL A 179 -7.89 -10.30 -6.08
C VAL A 179 -9.25 -10.99 -6.15
N LEU A 180 -9.62 -11.77 -5.13
CA LEU A 180 -10.93 -12.43 -5.07
C LEU A 180 -12.09 -11.45 -4.86
N ALA A 181 -11.83 -10.33 -4.19
CA ALA A 181 -12.77 -9.24 -3.99
C ALA A 181 -12.82 -8.23 -5.17
N ALA A 182 -11.95 -8.38 -6.17
CA ALA A 182 -11.91 -7.47 -7.31
C ALA A 182 -13.21 -7.58 -8.12
N VAL A 183 -13.68 -6.45 -8.65
CA VAL A 183 -14.86 -6.46 -9.52
C VAL A 183 -14.44 -6.81 -10.95
N VAL A 184 -15.17 -7.73 -11.58
CA VAL A 184 -14.90 -8.19 -12.95
C VAL A 184 -15.07 -7.03 -13.93
N ASP A 185 -14.07 -6.84 -14.82
CA ASP A 185 -14.25 -5.98 -15.97
C ASP A 185 -15.08 -6.73 -17.03
N THR A 186 -16.34 -6.33 -17.20
CA THR A 186 -17.30 -7.00 -18.09
C THR A 186 -17.09 -6.70 -19.57
N SER A 187 -16.03 -5.94 -19.93
CA SER A 187 -15.76 -5.57 -21.32
C SER A 187 -15.24 -6.73 -22.19
N ARG A 188 -15.11 -7.97 -21.68
CA ARG A 188 -14.56 -9.11 -22.44
C ARG A 188 -15.22 -10.47 -22.22
N VAL A 189 -15.11 -11.30 -23.26
CA VAL A 189 -15.44 -12.72 -23.42
C VAL A 189 -14.58 -13.61 -22.48
N GLU A 190 -14.64 -13.35 -21.18
CA GLU A 190 -13.67 -13.86 -20.19
C GLU A 190 -14.02 -15.23 -19.61
N SER A 191 -15.30 -15.62 -19.62
CA SER A 191 -15.79 -16.80 -18.88
C SER A 191 -15.24 -18.14 -19.35
N LEU A 192 -14.99 -18.31 -20.66
CA LEU A 192 -14.38 -19.54 -21.18
C LEU A 192 -12.87 -19.61 -20.93
N LYS A 193 -12.19 -18.44 -20.86
CA LYS A 193 -10.74 -18.39 -20.64
C LYS A 193 -10.34 -18.76 -19.22
N PHE A 194 -11.25 -18.56 -18.25
CA PHE A 194 -11.06 -19.00 -16.87
C PHE A 194 -10.81 -20.51 -16.78
N TRP A 195 -11.60 -21.31 -17.50
CA TRP A 195 -11.48 -22.77 -17.47
C TRP A 195 -10.31 -23.30 -18.32
N SER A 196 -9.86 -22.55 -19.33
CA SER A 196 -8.78 -22.98 -20.22
C SER A 196 -7.37 -22.59 -19.72
N ASP A 197 -7.27 -21.64 -18.81
CA ASP A 197 -5.99 -21.11 -18.32
C ASP A 197 -5.80 -21.41 -16.82
N PRO A 198 -5.04 -22.46 -16.45
CA PRO A 198 -4.93 -22.94 -15.07
C PRO A 198 -4.15 -22.00 -14.14
N ILE A 199 -3.44 -21.00 -14.68
CA ILE A 199 -2.73 -19.98 -13.89
C ILE A 199 -3.51 -18.68 -13.78
N ARG A 200 -4.69 -18.61 -14.40
CA ARG A 200 -5.56 -17.43 -14.34
C ARG A 200 -6.31 -17.43 -13.02
N LEU A 201 -6.04 -16.42 -12.21
CA LEU A 201 -6.80 -16.08 -11.01
C LEU A 201 -7.60 -14.80 -11.31
N PRO A 202 -8.70 -14.84 -12.10
CA PRO A 202 -9.53 -13.65 -12.23
C PRO A 202 -10.44 -13.54 -10.99
N PRO A 203 -11.05 -12.37 -10.76
CA PRO A 203 -12.33 -12.38 -10.07
C PRO A 203 -13.31 -13.31 -10.80
N PHE A 204 -14.19 -13.96 -10.05
CA PHE A 204 -15.09 -15.00 -10.58
C PHE A 204 -15.85 -14.47 -11.82
N PRO A 205 -15.69 -15.06 -13.02
CA PRO A 205 -16.09 -14.43 -14.28
C PRO A 205 -17.61 -14.36 -14.49
N TYR A 206 -18.39 -14.94 -13.58
CA TYR A 206 -19.84 -14.87 -13.56
C TYR A 206 -20.37 -14.01 -12.40
N PHE A 207 -19.49 -13.26 -11.73
CA PHE A 207 -19.90 -12.22 -10.81
C PHE A 207 -20.36 -11.02 -11.63
N PHE A 208 -21.68 -10.84 -11.70
CA PHE A 208 -22.34 -9.76 -12.42
C PHE A 208 -23.09 -8.91 -11.39
N PRO A 209 -22.72 -7.63 -11.20
CA PRO A 209 -23.46 -6.74 -10.30
C PRO A 209 -24.90 -6.42 -10.75
N ASP A 210 -25.35 -6.87 -11.94
CA ASP A 210 -26.58 -6.36 -12.57
C ASP A 210 -27.37 -7.40 -13.41
N VAL A 211 -27.65 -8.59 -12.87
CA VAL A 211 -28.61 -9.54 -13.51
C VAL A 211 -29.84 -9.68 -12.61
N GLY A 212 -30.88 -8.90 -12.92
CA GLY A 212 -32.04 -8.67 -12.06
C GLY A 212 -32.72 -9.88 -11.41
N SER A 213 -33.45 -9.59 -10.32
CA SER A 213 -34.45 -10.32 -9.50
C SER A 213 -34.35 -11.83 -9.23
N VAL A 214 -33.46 -12.59 -9.86
CA VAL A 214 -33.13 -13.98 -9.50
C VAL A 214 -31.83 -14.03 -8.68
N GLY A 215 -31.12 -12.89 -8.58
CA GLY A 215 -29.72 -12.77 -8.18
C GLY A 215 -29.39 -12.37 -6.74
N ALA A 216 -30.33 -11.93 -5.89
CA ALA A 216 -29.98 -11.31 -4.60
C ALA A 216 -29.18 -12.20 -3.61
N THR A 217 -29.44 -13.52 -3.59
CA THR A 217 -28.69 -14.48 -2.75
C THR A 217 -27.32 -14.81 -3.33
N ALA A 218 -27.22 -14.93 -4.66
CA ALA A 218 -25.95 -15.18 -5.34
C ALA A 218 -25.03 -13.94 -5.26
N GLU A 219 -25.59 -12.75 -5.47
CA GLU A 219 -24.91 -11.46 -5.35
C GLU A 219 -24.36 -11.25 -3.92
N ARG A 220 -25.16 -11.43 -2.87
CA ARG A 220 -24.67 -11.35 -1.47
C ARG A 220 -23.62 -12.40 -1.14
N SER A 221 -23.83 -13.64 -1.59
CA SER A 221 -22.85 -14.72 -1.38
C SER A 221 -21.50 -14.33 -1.98
N HIS A 222 -21.47 -13.76 -3.19
CA HIS A 222 -20.23 -13.40 -3.87
C HIS A 222 -19.63 -12.05 -3.43
N ALA A 223 -20.44 -11.08 -2.99
CA ALA A 223 -20.00 -9.72 -2.68
C ALA A 223 -19.69 -9.45 -1.20
N THR A 224 -20.23 -10.24 -0.27
CA THR A 224 -20.07 -10.04 1.19
C THR A 224 -19.63 -11.31 1.88
N ASP A 225 -20.47 -12.34 1.91
CA ASP A 225 -20.27 -13.52 2.78
C ASP A 225 -18.99 -14.28 2.44
N ARG A 226 -18.69 -14.44 1.13
CA ARG A 226 -17.46 -15.11 0.69
C ARG A 226 -16.21 -14.30 0.95
N ILE A 227 -16.26 -12.97 0.92
CA ILE A 227 -15.06 -12.15 1.17
C ILE A 227 -14.61 -12.34 2.62
N GLU A 228 -15.55 -12.39 3.56
CA GLU A 228 -15.27 -12.64 4.97
C GLU A 228 -14.82 -14.09 5.22
N GLU A 229 -15.38 -15.06 4.48
CA GLU A 229 -14.91 -16.46 4.50
C GLU A 229 -13.48 -16.58 3.91
N PHE A 230 -13.17 -15.89 2.82
CA PHE A 230 -11.82 -15.85 2.27
C PHE A 230 -10.84 -15.19 3.24
N ALA A 231 -11.27 -14.14 3.95
CA ALA A 231 -10.47 -13.54 5.01
C ALA A 231 -10.21 -14.53 6.15
N HIS A 232 -11.21 -15.32 6.56
CA HIS A 232 -11.03 -16.40 7.53
C HIS A 232 -9.99 -17.41 7.06
N VAL A 233 -10.15 -17.96 5.85
CA VAL A 233 -9.24 -18.98 5.30
C VAL A 233 -7.82 -18.44 5.18
N ALA A 234 -7.67 -17.20 4.71
CA ALA A 234 -6.39 -16.53 4.61
C ALA A 234 -5.70 -16.40 5.98
N GLN A 235 -6.40 -15.93 7.02
CA GLN A 235 -5.82 -15.81 8.36
C GLN A 235 -5.44 -17.18 8.94
N ALA A 236 -6.29 -18.19 8.76
CA ALA A 236 -6.01 -19.55 9.19
C ALA A 236 -4.77 -20.14 8.49
N ALA A 237 -4.62 -19.91 7.18
CA ALA A 237 -3.46 -20.35 6.41
C ALA A 237 -2.16 -19.65 6.86
N VAL A 238 -2.22 -18.33 7.12
CA VAL A 238 -1.09 -17.55 7.64
C VAL A 238 -0.69 -18.06 9.03
N GLU A 239 -1.64 -18.25 9.94
CA GLU A 239 -1.36 -18.73 11.29
C GLU A 239 -0.77 -20.15 11.28
N SER A 240 -1.37 -21.06 10.51
CA SER A 240 -0.85 -22.43 10.35
C SER A 240 0.59 -22.43 9.86
N PHE A 241 0.92 -21.61 8.86
CA PHE A 241 2.28 -21.50 8.35
C PHE A 241 3.27 -21.05 9.44
N TYR A 242 2.93 -19.99 10.18
CA TYR A 242 3.84 -19.45 11.20
C TYR A 242 3.95 -20.34 12.43
N HIS A 243 2.89 -21.04 12.81
CA HIS A 243 2.93 -22.05 13.87
C HIS A 243 3.82 -23.23 13.49
N ASP A 244 3.64 -23.78 12.28
CA ASP A 244 4.48 -24.86 11.78
C ASP A 244 5.95 -24.44 11.68
N TYR A 245 6.20 -23.23 11.17
CA TYR A 245 7.56 -22.70 11.04
C TYR A 245 8.23 -22.47 12.41
N ALA A 246 7.48 -21.98 13.40
CA ALA A 246 7.95 -21.73 14.75
C ALA A 246 8.18 -23.02 15.56
N SER A 247 7.41 -24.08 15.31
CA SER A 247 7.43 -25.35 16.09
C SER A 247 8.80 -26.01 16.22
N THR A 248 9.70 -25.77 15.26
CA THR A 248 11.06 -26.33 15.21
C THR A 248 12.15 -25.32 15.60
N ARG A 249 11.78 -24.07 15.91
CA ARG A 249 12.72 -22.94 16.07
C ARG A 249 12.55 -22.18 17.39
N LYS A 250 11.34 -22.20 17.96
CA LYS A 250 11.03 -21.48 19.19
C LYS A 250 10.52 -22.47 20.23
N PRO A 251 10.86 -22.27 21.52
CA PRO A 251 10.41 -23.16 22.59
C PRO A 251 8.90 -23.02 22.87
N THR A 252 8.32 -21.88 22.50
CA THR A 252 6.91 -21.55 22.66
C THR A 252 6.37 -20.95 21.38
N THR A 253 5.06 -21.07 21.17
CA THR A 253 4.39 -20.39 20.05
C THR A 253 4.52 -18.87 20.24
N PRO A 254 5.13 -18.15 19.29
CA PRO A 254 5.31 -16.72 19.39
C PRO A 254 3.97 -15.99 19.19
N ALA A 255 3.76 -14.93 19.94
CA ALA A 255 2.59 -14.06 19.81
C ALA A 255 2.65 -13.20 18.54
N PHE A 256 3.85 -13.01 17.95
CA PHE A 256 4.04 -12.21 16.76
C PHE A 256 4.82 -12.90 15.66
N PHE A 257 4.46 -12.62 14.41
CA PHE A 257 5.33 -12.81 13.26
C PHE A 257 5.71 -11.45 12.67
N ALA A 258 6.92 -11.29 12.13
CA ALA A 258 7.30 -10.04 11.47
C ALA A 258 7.49 -10.21 9.96
N GLU A 259 6.96 -9.25 9.19
CA GLU A 259 7.13 -9.13 7.74
C GLU A 259 7.55 -7.70 7.39
N LYS A 260 8.27 -7.54 6.27
CA LYS A 260 8.46 -6.21 5.67
C LYS A 260 7.23 -5.85 4.84
N SER A 261 6.84 -4.58 4.82
CA SER A 261 5.88 -4.09 3.84
C SER A 261 6.46 -4.28 2.43
N VAL A 262 5.72 -4.91 1.50
CA VAL A 262 6.16 -4.99 0.08
C VAL A 262 6.21 -3.58 -0.52
N GLN A 263 7.34 -3.20 -1.09
CA GLN A 263 7.50 -1.93 -1.81
C GLN A 263 7.92 -2.14 -3.26
N GLN A 264 7.54 -3.28 -3.82
CA GLN A 264 7.91 -3.66 -5.19
C GLN A 264 7.25 -2.74 -6.22
N LYS A 265 7.92 -2.60 -7.37
CA LYS A 265 7.43 -1.84 -8.51
C LYS A 265 6.02 -2.29 -8.90
N GLY A 266 5.12 -1.33 -9.11
CA GLY A 266 3.74 -1.57 -9.51
C GLY A 266 2.79 -1.93 -8.36
N VAL A 267 3.30 -2.15 -7.15
CA VAL A 267 2.49 -2.33 -5.94
C VAL A 267 2.18 -0.95 -5.37
N ARG A 268 0.90 -0.64 -5.16
CA ARG A 268 0.49 0.62 -4.53
C ARG A 268 0.97 0.64 -3.07
N PRO A 269 1.53 1.76 -2.55
CA PRO A 269 1.81 1.88 -1.12
C PRO A 269 0.55 1.56 -0.29
N GLY A 270 0.71 0.78 0.77
CA GLY A 270 -0.41 0.40 1.65
C GLY A 270 -1.42 -0.57 1.03
N HIS A 271 -1.18 -1.09 -0.18
CA HIS A 271 -2.16 -1.88 -0.95
C HIS A 271 -2.81 -2.99 -0.13
N TYR A 272 -2.01 -3.83 0.53
CA TYR A 272 -2.48 -4.91 1.40
C TYR A 272 -2.28 -4.63 2.90
N ASP A 273 -1.50 -3.62 3.27
CA ASP A 273 -1.30 -3.25 4.68
C ASP A 273 -2.62 -2.81 5.31
N TRP A 274 -3.51 -2.14 4.57
CA TRP A 274 -4.84 -1.79 5.07
C TRP A 274 -5.72 -3.01 5.33
N THR A 275 -5.62 -4.06 4.51
CA THR A 275 -6.31 -5.33 4.76
C THR A 275 -5.73 -6.01 6.00
N MET A 276 -4.39 -6.05 6.16
CA MET A 276 -3.77 -6.57 7.38
C MET A 276 -4.23 -5.82 8.62
N ARG A 277 -4.20 -4.49 8.60
CA ARG A 277 -4.57 -3.65 9.76
C ARG A 277 -6.01 -3.89 10.20
N GLN A 278 -6.92 -4.16 9.26
CA GLN A 278 -8.33 -4.44 9.59
C GLN A 278 -8.53 -5.85 10.14
N LEU A 279 -7.89 -6.86 9.55
CA LEU A 279 -8.01 -8.26 9.97
C LEU A 279 -7.20 -8.59 11.24
N TYR A 280 -6.14 -7.83 11.51
CA TYR A 280 -5.28 -7.97 12.69
C TYR A 280 -5.33 -6.69 13.55
N PRO A 281 -6.37 -6.53 14.39
CA PRO A 281 -6.56 -5.33 15.20
C PRO A 281 -5.46 -5.18 16.26
N ARG A 282 -4.80 -6.27 16.68
CA ARG A 282 -3.65 -6.24 17.59
C ARG A 282 -2.30 -6.21 16.86
N GLY A 283 -2.29 -6.20 15.53
CA GLY A 283 -1.08 -6.06 14.73
C GLY A 283 -0.34 -4.76 15.02
N ARG A 284 0.98 -4.83 15.03
CA ARG A 284 1.89 -3.71 15.29
C ARG A 284 2.64 -3.31 14.03
N GLU A 285 3.18 -2.10 14.03
CA GLU A 285 3.93 -1.59 12.88
C GLU A 285 5.12 -0.74 13.33
N ILE A 286 6.28 -0.97 12.72
CA ILE A 286 7.49 -0.18 12.91
C ILE A 286 7.72 0.60 11.64
N PHE A 287 7.74 1.93 11.74
CA PHE A 287 8.01 2.81 10.61
C PHE A 287 9.50 3.17 10.62
N LEU A 288 10.28 2.53 9.75
CA LEU A 288 11.72 2.77 9.67
C LEU A 288 12.02 3.80 8.58
N VAL A 289 12.48 4.98 9.02
CA VAL A 289 12.88 6.08 8.15
C VAL A 289 14.40 6.25 8.17
N ARG A 290 14.93 6.73 7.06
CA ARG A 290 16.33 7.11 6.88
C ARG A 290 16.35 8.48 6.22
N ASP A 291 17.43 9.24 6.39
CA ASP A 291 17.66 10.46 5.63
C ASP A 291 17.40 10.17 4.12
N PRO A 292 16.43 10.84 3.48
CA PRO A 292 16.09 10.59 2.09
C PRO A 292 17.27 10.82 1.15
N ARG A 293 18.23 11.67 1.53
CA ARG A 293 19.47 11.93 0.78
C ARG A 293 20.40 10.71 0.82
N ASP A 294 20.56 10.08 1.99
CA ASP A 294 21.35 8.85 2.12
C ASP A 294 20.66 7.66 1.43
N THR A 295 19.32 7.65 1.43
CA THR A 295 18.52 6.65 0.72
C THR A 295 18.76 6.76 -0.78
N LEU A 296 18.64 7.98 -1.35
CA LEU A 296 18.94 8.27 -2.75
C LEU A 296 20.35 7.82 -3.12
N ALA A 297 21.36 8.25 -2.35
CA ALA A 297 22.75 7.87 -2.58
C ALA A 297 22.96 6.35 -2.54
N SER A 298 22.30 5.66 -1.60
CA SER A 298 22.39 4.21 -1.52
C SER A 298 21.68 3.50 -2.68
N VAL A 299 20.57 4.02 -3.20
CA VAL A 299 19.87 3.40 -4.34
C VAL A 299 20.73 3.52 -5.59
N LEU A 300 21.22 4.72 -5.91
CA LEU A 300 22.04 4.96 -7.10
C LEU A 300 23.29 4.06 -7.11
N ALA A 301 24.02 4.00 -5.99
CA ALA A 301 25.19 3.12 -5.86
C ALA A 301 24.85 1.63 -6.00
N PHE A 302 23.68 1.20 -5.50
CA PHE A 302 23.26 -0.19 -5.56
C PHE A 302 22.81 -0.61 -6.96
N ASN A 303 22.04 0.24 -7.64
CA ASN A 303 21.59 0.03 -9.01
C ASN A 303 22.80 0.00 -9.96
N ALA A 304 23.76 0.92 -9.79
CA ALA A 304 25.02 0.91 -10.53
C ALA A 304 25.80 -0.41 -10.35
N ARG A 305 25.83 -0.97 -9.12
CA ARG A 305 26.47 -2.26 -8.85
C ARG A 305 25.74 -3.44 -9.52
N ARG A 306 24.41 -3.40 -9.60
CA ARG A 306 23.59 -4.46 -10.21
C ARG A 306 23.50 -4.36 -11.73
N GLY A 307 23.69 -3.17 -12.29
CA GLY A 307 23.58 -2.89 -13.71
C GLY A 307 22.14 -2.69 -14.21
N PHE A 308 21.16 -2.49 -13.33
CA PHE A 308 19.79 -2.16 -13.69
C PHE A 308 19.12 -1.27 -12.64
N ASP A 309 18.13 -0.49 -13.07
CA ASP A 309 17.38 0.41 -12.20
C ASP A 309 16.22 -0.29 -11.49
N ASP A 310 16.07 0.02 -10.21
CA ASP A 310 15.02 -0.46 -9.31
C ASP A 310 14.70 0.63 -8.26
N PHE A 311 13.83 0.35 -7.30
CA PHE A 311 13.39 1.27 -6.23
C PHE A 311 12.69 2.53 -6.75
N GLY A 312 12.07 2.44 -7.94
CA GLY A 312 11.38 3.54 -8.59
C GLY A 312 12.29 4.48 -9.39
N ARG A 313 13.61 4.25 -9.44
CA ARG A 313 14.52 5.01 -10.30
C ARG A 313 14.21 4.78 -11.79
N ASP A 314 13.73 3.59 -12.10
CA ASP A 314 13.30 3.11 -13.40
C ASP A 314 11.99 3.76 -13.92
N LEU A 315 11.30 4.54 -13.07
CA LEU A 315 10.07 5.26 -13.42
C LEU A 315 10.34 6.65 -14.01
N VAL A 316 11.59 7.10 -13.98
CA VAL A 316 12.00 8.46 -14.36
C VAL A 316 13.30 8.41 -15.16
N GLU A 317 13.56 9.45 -15.94
CA GLU A 317 14.75 9.50 -16.81
C GLU A 317 15.95 10.10 -16.07
N THR A 318 15.68 11.09 -15.22
CA THR A 318 16.71 11.92 -14.57
C THR A 318 16.76 11.71 -13.06
N ASP A 319 17.93 11.93 -12.47
CA ASP A 319 18.10 11.83 -11.02
C ASP A 319 17.33 12.93 -10.28
N GLU A 320 17.13 14.09 -10.91
CA GLU A 320 16.34 15.19 -10.37
C GLU A 320 14.87 14.82 -10.22
N GLN A 321 14.29 14.18 -11.25
CA GLN A 321 12.94 13.63 -11.14
C GLN A 321 12.86 12.53 -10.08
N TYR A 322 13.95 11.78 -9.87
CA TYR A 322 13.98 10.74 -8.85
C TYR A 322 13.96 11.31 -7.42
N VAL A 323 14.51 12.52 -7.20
CA VAL A 323 14.37 13.23 -5.91
C VAL A 323 12.90 13.39 -5.53
N ASP A 324 12.05 13.78 -6.48
CA ASP A 324 10.60 13.93 -6.26
C ASP A 324 9.91 12.60 -5.93
N VAL A 325 10.35 11.50 -6.57
CA VAL A 325 9.85 10.15 -6.27
C VAL A 325 10.19 9.76 -4.83
N VAL A 326 11.44 9.96 -4.41
CA VAL A 326 11.88 9.68 -3.03
C VAL A 326 11.09 10.56 -2.05
N ARG A 327 10.97 11.87 -2.33
CA ARG A 327 10.20 12.82 -1.50
C ARG A 327 8.77 12.35 -1.29
N THR A 328 8.08 12.03 -2.39
CA THR A 328 6.68 11.61 -2.37
C THR A 328 6.49 10.34 -1.55
N ARG A 329 7.37 9.36 -1.71
CA ARG A 329 7.28 8.11 -0.96
C ARG A 329 7.60 8.30 0.53
N THR A 330 8.57 9.13 0.89
CA THR A 330 8.86 9.44 2.30
C THR A 330 7.69 10.16 2.95
N LEU A 331 7.10 11.16 2.28
CA LEU A 331 5.91 11.86 2.77
C LEU A 331 4.74 10.90 2.97
N SER A 332 4.49 10.00 2.02
CA SER A 332 3.45 8.99 2.12
C SER A 332 3.66 8.06 3.34
N LEU A 333 4.91 7.65 3.61
CA LEU A 333 5.25 6.84 4.77
C LEU A 333 4.99 7.59 6.08
N VAL A 334 5.43 8.85 6.19
CA VAL A 334 5.23 9.70 7.39
C VAL A 334 3.75 10.01 7.61
N GLN A 335 3.00 10.32 6.55
CA GLN A 335 1.55 10.54 6.63
C GLN A 335 0.82 9.28 7.10
N THR A 336 1.22 8.12 6.57
CA THR A 336 0.69 6.83 7.01
C THR A 336 0.96 6.64 8.50
N TRP A 337 2.21 6.81 8.95
CA TRP A 337 2.56 6.75 10.37
C TRP A 337 1.72 7.68 11.22
N LYS A 338 1.57 8.96 10.83
CA LYS A 338 0.73 9.91 11.59
C LYS A 338 -0.71 9.43 11.73
N SER A 339 -1.27 8.83 10.68
CA SER A 339 -2.64 8.29 10.70
C SER A 339 -2.77 6.99 11.51
N THR A 340 -1.67 6.26 11.72
CA THR A 340 -1.65 4.95 12.40
C THR A 340 -0.64 4.87 13.55
N SER A 341 -0.28 5.99 14.16
CA SER A 341 0.83 6.09 15.13
C SER A 341 0.59 5.26 16.39
N HIS A 342 -0.67 5.02 16.73
CA HIS A 342 -1.09 4.11 17.80
C HIS A 342 -0.67 2.64 17.59
N ARG A 343 -0.22 2.25 16.40
CA ARG A 343 0.22 0.87 16.08
C ARG A 343 1.71 0.63 16.33
N GLY A 344 2.51 1.67 16.46
CA GLY A 344 3.92 1.55 16.83
C GLY A 344 4.80 2.74 16.41
N PRO A 345 6.11 2.61 16.67
CA PRO A 345 7.02 3.74 16.65
C PRO A 345 7.49 4.13 15.23
N LEU A 346 7.87 5.41 15.09
CA LEU A 346 8.73 5.90 14.01
C LEU A 346 10.19 5.82 14.47
N VAL A 347 11.00 5.06 13.74
CA VAL A 347 12.40 4.79 14.09
C VAL A 347 13.29 5.38 13.01
N ARG A 348 14.26 6.19 13.43
CA ARG A 348 15.30 6.71 12.54
C ARG A 348 16.44 5.73 12.44
N TYR A 349 16.82 5.39 11.22
CA TYR A 349 17.96 4.53 10.92
C TYR A 349 19.25 5.07 11.54
N GLU A 350 19.45 6.38 11.52
CA GLU A 350 20.64 7.02 12.06
C GLU A 350 20.75 6.84 13.58
N ASP A 351 19.63 6.92 14.29
CA ASP A 351 19.60 6.74 15.73
C ASP A 351 19.73 5.27 16.10
N LEU A 352 19.07 4.37 15.36
CA LEU A 352 19.24 2.93 15.49
C LEU A 352 20.69 2.52 15.26
N MET A 353 21.39 3.17 14.33
CA MET A 353 22.82 2.93 14.10
C MET A 353 23.72 3.49 15.19
N ARG A 354 23.38 4.65 15.75
CA ARG A 354 24.19 5.31 16.79
C ARG A 354 24.05 4.62 18.15
N SER A 355 22.83 4.23 18.51
CA SER A 355 22.48 3.67 19.82
C SER A 355 21.57 2.44 19.68
N PRO A 356 22.03 1.32 19.08
CA PRO A 356 21.16 0.17 18.78
C PRO A 356 20.48 -0.42 20.02
N THR A 357 21.19 -0.54 21.15
CA THR A 357 20.63 -1.06 22.41
C THR A 357 19.49 -0.18 22.95
N GLU A 358 19.65 1.15 22.93
CA GLU A 358 18.63 2.08 23.41
C GLU A 358 17.40 2.06 22.48
N GLN A 359 17.62 2.06 21.17
CA GLN A 359 16.57 2.09 20.18
C GLN A 359 15.79 0.77 20.11
N ILE A 360 16.46 -0.39 20.21
CA ILE A 360 15.77 -1.69 20.27
C ILE A 360 14.94 -1.80 21.55
N ARG A 361 15.45 -1.32 22.69
CA ARG A 361 14.65 -1.26 23.92
C ARG A 361 13.38 -0.41 23.73
N ALA A 362 13.53 0.79 23.19
CA ALA A 362 12.41 1.69 22.93
C ALA A 362 11.38 1.09 21.95
N ILE A 363 11.85 0.36 20.92
CA ILE A 363 10.98 -0.35 19.98
C ILE A 363 10.19 -1.44 20.72
N LEU A 364 10.84 -2.28 21.51
CA LEU A 364 10.14 -3.35 22.25
C LEU A 364 9.12 -2.78 23.24
N ASP A 365 9.48 -1.72 23.98
CA ASP A 365 8.58 -1.03 24.89
C ASP A 365 7.34 -0.48 24.17
N ALA A 366 7.55 0.17 23.01
CA ALA A 366 6.45 0.71 22.20
C ALA A 366 5.55 -0.39 21.60
N LEU A 367 6.11 -1.57 21.30
CA LEU A 367 5.35 -2.72 20.81
C LEU A 367 4.60 -3.46 21.94
N GLY A 368 5.02 -3.25 23.20
CA GLY A 368 4.52 -3.95 24.38
C GLY A 368 5.14 -5.34 24.56
N LEU A 369 6.41 -5.49 24.17
CA LEU A 369 7.21 -6.71 24.26
C LEU A 369 8.21 -6.65 25.42
N ASP A 370 8.78 -7.80 25.79
CA ASP A 370 9.78 -7.88 26.86
C ASP A 370 11.11 -7.23 26.43
N SER A 371 11.45 -6.11 27.06
CA SER A 371 12.64 -5.32 26.78
C SER A 371 13.81 -5.59 27.76
N SER A 372 13.79 -6.74 28.43
CA SER A 372 14.85 -7.19 29.33
C SER A 372 16.22 -7.19 28.64
N ALA A 373 17.26 -6.81 29.41
CA ALA A 373 18.60 -6.58 28.88
C ALA A 373 19.17 -7.78 28.10
N ASN A 374 18.92 -9.01 28.58
CA ASN A 374 19.35 -10.24 27.90
C ASN A 374 18.77 -10.38 26.49
N PHE A 375 17.50 -10.03 26.28
CA PHE A 375 16.87 -10.10 24.96
C PHE A 375 17.37 -8.98 24.05
N VAL A 376 17.45 -7.75 24.56
CA VAL A 376 17.99 -6.60 23.81
C VAL A 376 19.43 -6.87 23.36
N ASP A 377 20.28 -7.37 24.26
CA ASP A 377 21.69 -7.66 23.96
C ASP A 377 21.81 -8.79 22.92
N ALA A 378 20.97 -9.82 22.99
CA ALA A 378 20.93 -10.89 21.99
C ALA A 378 20.53 -10.37 20.61
N MET A 379 19.47 -9.55 20.53
CA MET A 379 19.00 -8.95 19.29
C MET A 379 20.07 -8.05 18.66
N VAL A 380 20.70 -7.16 19.45
CA VAL A 380 21.77 -6.27 18.98
C VAL A 380 22.99 -7.07 18.54
N LYS A 381 23.35 -8.12 19.29
CA LYS A 381 24.45 -9.01 18.92
C LYS A 381 24.20 -9.65 17.56
N ALA A 382 23.04 -10.25 17.32
CA ALA A 382 22.71 -10.85 16.04
C ALA A 382 22.70 -9.83 14.89
N GLY A 383 22.22 -8.61 15.13
CA GLY A 383 22.32 -7.53 14.16
C GLY A 383 23.76 -7.17 13.78
N ASN A 384 24.73 -7.35 14.68
CA ASN A 384 26.15 -7.09 14.43
C ASN A 384 26.89 -8.29 13.80
N GLU A 385 26.27 -9.47 13.76
CA GLU A 385 26.86 -10.64 13.11
C GLU A 385 26.88 -10.43 11.59
N VAL A 386 28.10 -10.41 11.03
CA VAL A 386 28.30 -10.23 9.59
C VAL A 386 27.93 -11.52 8.88
N THR A 387 26.70 -11.60 8.39
CA THR A 387 26.29 -12.66 7.48
C THR A 387 26.68 -12.30 6.04
N ALA A 388 26.92 -13.31 5.20
CA ALA A 388 27.17 -13.12 3.76
C ALA A 388 26.06 -12.30 3.08
N ASP A 389 24.87 -12.40 3.64
CA ASP A 389 23.62 -11.81 3.18
C ASP A 389 23.50 -10.32 3.51
N VAL A 390 23.89 -9.91 4.74
CA VAL A 390 24.02 -8.49 5.08
C VAL A 390 25.05 -7.82 4.17
N ASN A 391 26.16 -8.50 3.85
CA ASN A 391 27.16 -7.99 2.91
C ASN A 391 26.64 -7.85 1.47
N ALA A 392 25.76 -8.75 1.01
CA ALA A 392 25.16 -8.66 -0.32
C ALA A 392 24.29 -7.41 -0.49
N HIS A 393 23.60 -7.00 0.57
CA HIS A 393 22.80 -5.77 0.59
C HIS A 393 23.57 -4.53 1.03
N ARG A 394 24.75 -4.64 1.65
CA ARG A 394 25.52 -3.48 2.10
C ARG A 394 26.14 -2.73 0.92
N THR A 395 25.98 -1.42 0.91
CA THR A 395 26.57 -0.50 -0.09
C THR A 395 27.64 0.41 0.51
N SER A 396 27.94 0.23 1.79
CA SER A 396 29.02 0.89 2.53
C SER A 396 30.00 -0.13 3.08
N SER A 397 31.23 0.30 3.39
CA SER A 397 32.28 -0.55 3.97
C SER A 397 31.97 -0.96 5.41
N ASP A 398 31.24 -0.12 6.16
CA ASP A 398 30.76 -0.37 7.52
C ASP A 398 29.41 0.35 7.77
N GLY A 399 28.74 0.07 8.89
CA GLY A 399 27.45 0.69 9.27
C GLY A 399 27.53 2.21 9.44
N PRO A 400 28.50 2.75 10.21
CA PRO A 400 28.65 4.18 10.45
C PRO A 400 28.94 5.02 9.20
N SER A 401 29.73 4.51 8.24
CA SER A 401 30.00 5.22 6.97
C SER A 401 28.78 5.33 6.06
N SER A 402 27.68 4.67 6.40
CA SER A 402 26.42 4.79 5.67
C SER A 402 25.62 6.03 6.07
N VAL A 403 25.88 6.63 7.24
CA VAL A 403 25.20 7.84 7.72
C VAL A 403 25.94 9.08 7.19
N GLY A 404 25.22 9.97 6.50
CA GLY A 404 25.77 11.16 5.86
C GLY A 404 26.61 10.88 4.62
N ARG A 405 26.48 9.69 4.01
CA ARG A 405 27.19 9.30 2.78
C ARG A 405 26.83 10.18 1.60
N TRP A 406 25.61 10.75 1.59
CA TRP A 406 25.13 11.61 0.52
C TRP A 406 26.05 12.80 0.22
N LYS A 407 26.77 13.30 1.24
CA LYS A 407 27.73 14.41 1.10
C LYS A 407 28.92 14.07 0.20
N ARG A 408 29.26 12.78 0.12
CA ARG A 408 30.39 12.26 -0.66
C ARG A 408 29.94 11.64 -1.98
N ASP A 409 28.79 10.99 -1.96
CA ASP A 409 28.36 10.12 -3.06
C ASP A 409 27.45 10.85 -4.05
N LEU A 410 26.77 11.93 -3.65
CA LEU A 410 25.95 12.74 -4.57
C LEU A 410 26.75 13.90 -5.14
N GLU A 411 26.51 14.24 -6.41
CA GLU A 411 27.10 15.43 -7.03
C GLU A 411 26.57 16.72 -6.38
N PRO A 412 27.37 17.81 -6.31
CA PRO A 412 26.98 19.05 -5.64
C PRO A 412 25.66 19.66 -6.14
N ARG A 413 25.37 19.50 -7.45
CA ARG A 413 24.09 19.90 -8.04
C ARG A 413 22.91 19.16 -7.41
N LEU A 414 23.01 17.85 -7.30
CA LEU A 414 21.94 16.99 -6.76
C LEU A 414 21.81 17.19 -5.24
N GLN A 415 22.91 17.45 -4.53
CA GLN A 415 22.87 17.83 -3.11
C GLN A 415 21.99 19.07 -2.89
N LYS A 416 22.17 20.11 -3.70
CA LYS A 416 21.37 21.34 -3.61
C LYS A 416 19.88 21.09 -3.86
N ILE A 417 19.54 20.30 -4.88
CA ILE A 417 18.15 19.94 -5.20
C ILE A 417 17.52 19.15 -4.06
N CYS A 418 18.27 18.22 -3.48
CA CYS A 418 17.85 17.47 -2.31
C CYS A 418 17.60 18.36 -1.10
N ASP A 419 18.48 19.31 -0.80
CA ASP A 419 18.32 20.22 0.34
C ASP A 419 17.06 21.10 0.18
N GLU A 420 16.79 21.58 -1.04
CA GLU A 420 15.56 22.32 -1.37
C GLU A 420 14.31 21.42 -1.25
N ALA A 421 14.38 20.18 -1.74
CA ALA A 421 13.24 19.26 -1.77
C ALA A 421 12.89 18.65 -0.41
N PHE A 422 13.90 18.40 0.44
CA PHE A 422 13.75 17.65 1.69
C PHE A 422 13.85 18.51 2.95
N GLY A 423 14.19 19.80 2.87
CA GLY A 423 14.40 20.65 4.06
C GLY A 423 13.27 20.56 5.10
N GLU A 424 12.04 20.89 4.70
CA GLU A 424 10.88 20.82 5.60
C GLU A 424 10.60 19.41 6.14
N LEU A 425 10.83 18.39 5.31
CA LEU A 425 10.61 16.99 5.67
C LEU A 425 11.63 16.52 6.72
N LEU A 426 12.88 16.95 6.62
CA LEU A 426 13.93 16.62 7.57
C LEU A 426 13.66 17.27 8.93
N ASP A 427 13.25 18.53 8.94
CA ASP A 427 12.85 19.23 10.16
C ASP A 427 11.67 18.51 10.85
N GLU A 428 10.70 18.04 10.07
CA GLU A 428 9.56 17.26 10.57
C GLU A 428 9.99 15.90 11.17
N LEU A 429 10.91 15.20 10.51
CA LEU A 429 11.45 13.93 10.99
C LEU A 429 12.29 14.09 12.27
N GLU A 430 13.00 15.21 12.39
CA GLU A 430 13.73 15.56 13.61
C GLU A 430 12.77 15.83 14.77
N ALA A 431 11.73 16.64 14.56
CA ALA A 431 10.73 16.95 15.58
C ALA A 431 9.87 15.74 15.99
N SER A 432 9.67 14.77 15.10
CA SER A 432 8.86 13.57 15.35
C SER A 432 9.62 12.45 16.09
N SER A 433 10.94 12.60 16.26
CA SER A 433 11.83 11.60 16.87
C SER A 433 12.17 11.88 18.34
N SER A 434 11.72 13.01 18.87
CA SER A 434 11.80 13.43 20.29
C SER A 434 10.48 13.19 21.00
#